data_AF-W2LS20-F1
#
_entry.id   AF-W2LS20-F1
#
_cell.length_a   1.000
_cell.length_b   1.000
_cell.length_c   1.000
_cell.angle_alpha   90.00
_cell.angle_beta   90.00
_cell.angle_gamma   90.00
#
_symmetry.space_group_name_H-M   'P 1'
#
loop_
_entity.id
_entity.type
_entity.pdbx_description
1 polymer ?
#
loop_
_entity_poly.entity_id
_entity_poly.type
_entity_poly.pdbx_seq_one_letter_code
_entity_poly.pdbx_strand_id
1 'polypeptide(L)'
;MKPQLTDIQKLARMRWILTFIDEHSFEFEGMYTMVHMDEKRFDADVDERPATRKTPQSKQFVPKTMFLAAVARPWYDFHRKTMFDGKIGIWPLVEQYTAQRSRINRPAGTILTKNIESIDRTVIKRFLLDELIPAIKRKWPVRDRHLPILIQQDNARPH
;
A
#
# COMPACT_ATOMS: atom_id res chain seq x y z
N MET A 1 0.06 22.50 12.65
CA MET A 1 -1.11 23.07 11.95
C MET A 1 -1.69 22.01 11.03
N LYS A 2 -3.01 21.79 11.05
CA LYS A 2 -3.67 20.98 10.01
C LYS A 2 -3.77 21.86 8.75
N PRO A 3 -3.43 21.36 7.56
CA PRO A 3 -3.63 22.12 6.33
C PRO A 3 -5.12 22.43 6.17
N GLN A 4 -5.46 23.69 5.94
CA GLN A 4 -6.84 24.09 5.67
C GLN A 4 -7.17 23.88 4.20
N LEU A 5 -8.37 23.39 3.92
CA LEU A 5 -8.84 23.15 2.56
C LEU A 5 -9.31 24.46 1.94
N THR A 6 -8.88 24.72 0.71
CA THR A 6 -9.45 25.79 -0.12
C THR A 6 -10.86 25.43 -0.58
N ASP A 7 -11.66 26.42 -0.97
CA ASP A 7 -13.03 26.15 -1.44
C ASP A 7 -13.04 25.32 -2.72
N ILE A 8 -12.03 25.48 -3.59
CA ILE A 8 -11.82 24.64 -4.77
C ILE A 8 -11.59 23.17 -4.35
N GLN A 9 -10.77 22.91 -3.33
CA GLN A 9 -10.54 21.56 -2.82
C GLN A 9 -11.79 20.97 -2.19
N LYS A 10 -12.60 21.77 -1.47
CA LYS A 10 -13.88 21.32 -0.92
C LYS A 10 -14.86 20.92 -2.03
N LEU A 11 -14.99 21.76 -3.06
CA LEU A 11 -15.85 21.47 -4.22
C LEU A 11 -15.40 20.22 -4.99
N ALA A 12 -14.09 20.06 -5.20
CA ALA A 12 -13.55 18.85 -5.84
C ALA A 12 -13.88 17.58 -5.04
N ARG A 13 -13.74 17.63 -3.70
CA ARG A 13 -14.12 16.51 -2.82
C ARG A 13 -15.62 16.24 -2.83
N MET A 14 -16.45 17.28 -2.86
CA MET A 14 -17.91 17.12 -2.95
C MET A 14 -18.30 16.43 -4.25
N ARG A 15 -17.77 16.91 -5.39
CA ARG A 15 -18.01 16.29 -6.70
C ARG A 15 -17.58 14.84 -6.74
N TRP A 16 -16.43 14.51 -6.16
CA TRP A 16 -15.95 13.13 -6.03
C TRP A 16 -16.86 12.26 -5.16
N ILE A 17 -17.41 12.78 -4.06
CA ILE A 17 -18.34 12.01 -3.22
C ILE A 17 -19.65 11.72 -3.96
N LEU A 18 -20.15 12.69 -4.74
CA LEU A 18 -21.39 12.55 -5.50
C LEU A 18 -21.32 11.44 -6.55
N THR A 19 -20.14 11.08 -7.07
CA THR A 19 -20.02 9.97 -8.02
C THR A 19 -20.25 8.59 -7.40
N PHE A 20 -20.33 8.50 -6.08
CA PHE A 20 -20.64 7.26 -5.36
C PHE A 20 -22.08 7.22 -4.84
N ILE A 21 -22.92 8.18 -5.22
CA ILE A 21 -24.33 8.21 -4.84
C ILE A 21 -25.14 7.81 -6.07
N ASP A 22 -25.97 6.78 -5.92
CA ASP A 22 -26.89 6.37 -6.97
C ASP A 22 -27.99 7.43 -7.14
N GLU A 23 -28.20 7.89 -8.37
CA GLU A 23 -29.10 9.02 -8.67
C GLU A 23 -30.58 8.69 -8.41
N HIS A 24 -30.94 7.41 -8.38
CA HIS A 24 -32.32 6.96 -8.21
C HIS A 24 -32.68 6.68 -6.76
N SER A 25 -31.83 5.93 -6.05
CA SER A 25 -32.03 5.53 -4.66
C SER A 25 -31.51 6.57 -3.67
N PHE A 26 -30.63 7.48 -4.10
CA PHE A 26 -29.88 8.39 -3.23
C PHE A 26 -29.04 7.68 -2.15
N GLU A 27 -28.74 6.39 -2.36
CA GLU A 27 -27.87 5.61 -1.48
C GLU A 27 -26.43 5.60 -1.98
N PHE A 28 -25.49 5.41 -1.05
CA PHE A 28 -24.09 5.22 -1.43
C PHE A 28 -23.87 3.85 -2.05
N GLU A 29 -23.11 3.82 -3.15
CA GLU A 29 -22.64 2.58 -3.74
C GLU A 29 -21.85 1.74 -2.73
N GLY A 30 -22.03 0.43 -2.80
CA GLY A 30 -21.37 -0.50 -1.87
C GLY A 30 -19.84 -0.57 -2.00
N MET A 31 -19.26 -0.02 -3.07
CA MET A 31 -17.80 -0.05 -3.34
C MET A 31 -17.18 -1.46 -3.26
N TYR A 32 -17.96 -2.52 -3.47
CA TYR A 32 -17.47 -3.91 -3.40
C TYR A 32 -16.45 -4.24 -4.49
N THR A 33 -16.41 -3.46 -5.57
CA THR A 33 -15.44 -3.59 -6.66
C THR A 33 -14.20 -2.69 -6.50
N MET A 34 -14.10 -1.94 -5.39
CA MET A 34 -13.03 -0.97 -5.19
C MET A 34 -11.89 -1.55 -4.34
N VAL A 35 -10.66 -1.36 -4.82
CA VAL A 35 -9.42 -1.66 -4.10
C VAL A 35 -8.70 -0.34 -3.84
N HIS A 36 -8.50 0.01 -2.58
CA HIS A 36 -7.72 1.17 -2.17
C HIS A 36 -6.26 0.78 -2.03
N MET A 37 -5.39 1.51 -2.71
CA MET A 37 -3.95 1.34 -2.64
C MET A 37 -3.32 2.61 -2.08
N ASP A 38 -2.35 2.46 -1.18
CA ASP A 38 -1.63 3.56 -0.54
C ASP A 38 -0.20 3.15 -0.17
N GLU A 39 0.72 4.11 -0.17
CA GLU A 39 2.07 3.93 0.35
C GLU A 39 2.22 4.49 1.76
N LYS A 40 2.77 3.68 2.67
CA LYS A 40 3.05 4.11 4.04
C LYS A 40 4.46 3.77 4.49
N ARG A 41 5.12 4.72 5.13
CA ARG A 41 6.42 4.51 5.79
C ARG A 41 6.22 3.99 7.21
N PHE A 42 6.88 2.89 7.52
CA PHE A 42 6.96 2.31 8.85
C PHE A 42 8.36 2.47 9.41
N ASP A 43 8.45 2.84 10.68
CA ASP A 43 9.70 2.89 11.42
C ASP A 43 10.07 1.46 11.85
N ALA A 44 11.33 1.08 11.68
CA ALA A 44 11.82 -0.21 12.16
C ALA A 44 11.76 -0.24 13.69
N ASP A 45 11.22 -1.32 14.25
CA ASP A 45 11.00 -1.42 15.68
C ASP A 45 12.31 -1.18 16.47
N VAL A 46 12.17 -0.40 17.53
CA VAL A 46 13.27 -0.02 18.41
C VAL A 46 13.42 -1.07 19.53
N ASP A 47 12.33 -1.77 19.88
CA ASP A 47 12.23 -2.59 21.09
C ASP A 47 12.76 -4.03 20.93
N GLU A 48 12.71 -4.62 19.74
CA GLU A 48 13.24 -5.99 19.48
C GLU A 48 14.75 -6.05 19.18
N ARG A 49 15.48 -4.94 19.32
CA ARG A 49 16.92 -4.97 19.06
C ARG A 49 17.62 -5.69 20.21
N PRO A 50 18.45 -6.73 19.96
CA PRO A 50 19.30 -7.28 21.00
C PRO A 50 20.11 -6.14 21.61
N ALA A 51 20.17 -6.09 22.95
CA ALA A 51 20.77 -5.05 23.79
C ALA A 51 22.22 -4.66 23.46
N THR A 52 22.85 -5.34 22.49
CA THR A 52 24.19 -5.07 21.97
C THR A 52 24.23 -3.94 20.92
N ARG A 53 23.09 -3.51 20.37
CA ARG A 53 23.04 -2.44 19.35
C ARG A 53 22.51 -1.16 19.98
N LYS A 54 23.39 -0.14 20.11
CA LYS A 54 23.05 1.20 20.63
C LYS A 54 21.68 1.65 20.12
N THR A 55 20.74 1.90 21.03
CA THR A 55 19.43 2.47 20.70
C THR A 55 19.65 3.84 20.05
N PRO A 56 19.00 4.15 18.92
CA PRO A 56 19.15 5.46 18.29
C PRO A 56 18.59 6.52 19.22
N GLN A 57 19.41 7.52 19.58
CA GLN A 57 19.00 8.61 20.47
C GLN A 57 17.91 9.52 19.84
N SER A 58 17.69 9.44 18.53
CA SER A 58 16.67 10.20 17.80
C SER A 58 15.96 9.32 16.78
N LYS A 59 14.65 9.56 16.61
CA LYS A 59 13.79 8.92 15.60
C LYS A 59 14.27 9.16 14.16
N GLN A 60 15.10 10.18 13.92
CA GLN A 60 15.69 10.45 12.61
C GLN A 60 16.68 9.36 12.18
N PHE A 61 17.30 8.66 13.13
CA PHE A 61 18.26 7.57 12.85
C PHE A 61 17.61 6.18 12.88
N VAL A 62 16.29 6.11 13.09
CA VAL A 62 15.55 4.86 12.97
C VAL A 62 15.34 4.57 11.49
N PRO A 63 15.83 3.42 10.98
CA PRO A 63 15.57 3.02 9.59
C PRO A 63 14.07 2.97 9.33
N LYS A 64 13.64 3.52 8.19
CA LYS A 64 12.23 3.53 7.79
C LYS A 64 12.08 2.75 6.50
N THR A 65 11.08 1.90 6.40
CA THR A 65 10.78 1.17 5.16
C THR A 65 9.42 1.60 4.67
N MET A 66 9.32 1.90 3.37
CA MET A 66 8.03 2.18 2.75
C MET A 66 7.39 0.87 2.31
N PHE A 67 6.10 0.75 2.56
CA PHE A 67 5.29 -0.37 2.14
C PHE A 67 4.15 0.14 1.27
N LEU A 68 3.88 -0.59 0.21
CA LEU A 68 2.65 -0.47 -0.55
C LEU A 68 1.61 -1.40 0.05
N ALA A 69 0.44 -0.88 0.40
CA ALA A 69 -0.66 -1.69 0.93
C ALA A 69 -1.87 -1.57 0.02
N ALA A 70 -2.60 -2.67 -0.14
CA ALA A 70 -3.86 -2.70 -0.86
C ALA A 70 -4.95 -3.39 -0.05
N VAL A 71 -6.09 -2.73 0.06
CA VAL A 71 -7.24 -3.19 0.86
C VAL A 71 -8.53 -2.92 0.09
N ALA A 72 -9.44 -3.88 0.11
CA ALA A 72 -10.81 -3.76 -0.36
C ALA A 72 -11.77 -3.79 0.83
N ARG A 73 -13.04 -3.45 0.59
CA ARG A 73 -14.10 -3.65 1.58
C ARG A 73 -14.16 -5.13 2.00
N PRO A 74 -14.37 -5.47 3.27
CA PRO A 74 -14.69 -6.85 3.66
C PRO A 74 -16.16 -7.20 3.36
N TRP A 75 -16.44 -8.41 2.87
CA TRP A 75 -17.81 -8.93 2.69
C TRP A 75 -17.88 -10.45 2.75
N TYR A 76 -19.07 -11.02 2.83
CA TYR A 76 -19.25 -12.46 2.88
C TYR A 76 -19.13 -13.09 1.48
N ASP A 77 -18.20 -14.04 1.32
CA ASP A 77 -18.05 -14.83 0.09
C ASP A 77 -18.90 -16.10 0.19
N PHE A 78 -20.05 -16.08 -0.50
CA PHE A 78 -20.99 -17.20 -0.54
C PHE A 78 -20.41 -18.47 -1.18
N HIS A 79 -19.45 -18.34 -2.10
CA HIS A 79 -18.84 -19.49 -2.76
C HIS A 79 -17.89 -20.23 -1.81
N ARG A 80 -17.06 -19.48 -1.08
CA ARG A 80 -16.12 -20.04 -0.10
C ARG A 80 -16.76 -20.32 1.27
N LYS A 81 -17.99 -19.82 1.50
CA LYS A 81 -18.69 -19.85 2.80
C LYS A 81 -17.86 -19.24 3.92
N THR A 82 -17.14 -18.17 3.60
CA THR A 82 -16.20 -17.49 4.50
C THR A 82 -16.24 -15.99 4.28
N MET A 83 -15.88 -15.21 5.31
CA MET A 83 -15.68 -13.77 5.16
C MET A 83 -14.44 -13.48 4.31
N PHE A 84 -14.60 -12.68 3.26
CA PHE A 84 -13.51 -11.99 2.61
C PHE A 84 -13.08 -10.82 3.49
N ASP A 85 -11.82 -10.83 3.94
CA ASP A 85 -11.30 -9.88 4.93
C ASP A 85 -10.87 -8.54 4.33
N GLY A 86 -10.95 -8.39 3.01
CA GLY A 86 -10.52 -7.18 2.29
C GLY A 86 -9.00 -7.03 2.18
N LYS A 87 -8.19 -7.86 2.83
CA LYS A 87 -6.73 -7.68 2.87
C LYS A 87 -6.09 -8.27 1.63
N ILE A 88 -5.78 -7.43 0.65
CA ILE A 88 -5.16 -7.88 -0.60
C ILE A 88 -3.66 -8.16 -0.39
N GLY A 89 -2.92 -7.21 0.15
CA GLY A 89 -1.49 -7.40 0.39
C GLY A 89 -0.80 -6.18 0.96
N ILE A 90 0.43 -6.43 1.41
CA ILE A 90 1.38 -5.40 1.82
C ILE A 90 2.76 -5.81 1.29
N TRP A 91 3.44 -4.89 0.60
CA TRP A 91 4.70 -5.15 -0.09
C TRP A 91 5.74 -4.11 0.28
N PRO A 92 6.93 -4.51 0.77
CA PRO A 92 8.01 -3.56 1.03
C PRO A 92 8.56 -3.02 -0.30
N LEU A 93 8.70 -1.69 -0.41
CA LEU A 93 9.34 -1.02 -1.54
C LEU A 93 10.86 -1.04 -1.35
N VAL A 94 11.44 -2.20 -1.58
CA VAL A 94 12.86 -2.50 -1.35
C VAL A 94 13.50 -3.14 -2.58
N GLU A 95 14.81 -2.98 -2.70
CA GLU A 95 15.64 -3.64 -3.71
C GLU A 95 16.72 -4.51 -3.07
N GLN A 96 17.04 -5.61 -3.73
CA GLN A 96 18.15 -6.47 -3.34
C GLN A 96 19.44 -5.99 -3.99
N TYR A 97 20.55 -6.05 -3.26
CA TYR A 97 21.86 -5.66 -3.75
C TYR A 97 22.97 -6.48 -3.08
N THR A 98 24.04 -6.70 -3.81
CA THR A 98 25.19 -7.47 -3.33
C THR A 98 26.15 -6.55 -2.57
N ALA A 99 26.58 -6.98 -1.39
CA ALA A 99 27.59 -6.27 -0.60
C ALA A 99 28.94 -6.22 -1.33
N GLN A 100 29.39 -5.01 -1.70
CA GLN A 100 30.67 -4.79 -2.38
C GLN A 100 31.88 -4.78 -1.42
N ARG A 101 31.67 -4.43 -0.15
CA ARG A 101 32.71 -4.40 0.87
C ARG A 101 32.34 -5.27 2.05
N SER A 102 33.32 -5.99 2.57
CA SER A 102 33.23 -6.71 3.83
C SER A 102 33.22 -5.71 5.00
N ARG A 103 32.23 -5.84 5.87
CA ARG A 103 32.15 -5.23 7.20
C ARG A 103 31.85 -6.30 8.24
N ILE A 104 32.01 -5.93 9.52
CA ILE A 104 31.99 -6.84 10.66
C ILE A 104 30.73 -7.74 10.78
N ASN A 105 29.62 -7.39 10.11
CA ASN A 105 28.39 -8.19 10.01
C ASN A 105 27.80 -8.19 8.59
N ARG A 106 28.66 -8.03 7.58
CA ARG A 106 28.27 -7.93 6.18
C ARG A 106 29.45 -8.38 5.31
N PRO A 107 29.66 -9.69 5.14
CA PRO A 107 30.66 -10.19 4.21
C PRO A 107 30.44 -9.63 2.79
N ALA A 108 31.51 -9.49 2.02
CA ALA A 108 31.37 -9.17 0.61
C ALA A 108 30.66 -10.35 -0.10
N GLY A 109 29.78 -10.05 -1.05
CA GLY A 109 28.98 -11.07 -1.75
C GLY A 109 27.64 -11.41 -1.11
N THR A 110 27.35 -10.97 0.13
CA THR A 110 26.03 -11.20 0.74
C THR A 110 24.95 -10.38 0.04
N ILE A 111 23.84 -11.03 -0.35
CA ILE A 111 22.63 -10.36 -0.84
C ILE A 111 21.95 -9.69 0.35
N LEU A 112 21.78 -8.38 0.26
CA LEU A 112 21.10 -7.58 1.27
C LEU A 112 19.96 -6.79 0.65
N THR A 113 19.07 -6.31 1.50
CA THR A 113 17.92 -5.53 1.11
C THR A 113 18.13 -4.07 1.53
N LYS A 114 17.84 -3.13 0.65
CA LYS A 114 17.77 -1.69 0.97
C LYS A 114 16.47 -1.10 0.44
N ASN A 115 16.03 0.00 1.03
CA ASN A 115 14.88 0.72 0.50
C ASN A 115 15.21 1.30 -0.88
N ILE A 116 14.20 1.34 -1.75
CA ILE A 116 14.29 2.07 -3.01
C ILE A 116 14.40 3.56 -2.67
N GLU A 117 15.43 4.23 -3.20
CA GLU A 117 15.76 5.61 -2.85
C GLU A 117 14.72 6.62 -3.35
N SER A 118 14.21 6.42 -4.57
CA SER A 118 13.17 7.23 -5.18
C SER A 118 12.06 6.33 -5.73
N ILE A 119 10.84 6.55 -5.27
CA ILE A 119 9.67 5.85 -5.78
C ILE A 119 9.11 6.71 -6.90
N ASP A 120 9.33 6.25 -8.12
CA ASP A 120 8.81 6.85 -9.31
C ASP A 120 7.65 6.02 -9.87
N ARG A 121 7.10 6.51 -10.98
CA ARG A 121 6.01 5.85 -11.70
C ARG A 121 6.37 4.46 -12.20
N THR A 122 7.64 4.21 -12.52
CA THR A 122 8.07 2.90 -13.02
C THR A 122 8.08 1.87 -11.90
N VAL A 123 8.53 2.26 -10.71
CA VAL A 123 8.49 1.43 -9.50
C VAL A 123 7.05 1.08 -9.17
N ILE A 124 6.16 2.08 -9.03
CA ILE A 124 4.75 1.83 -8.69
C ILE A 124 4.07 0.96 -9.75
N LYS A 125 4.26 1.26 -11.04
CA LYS A 125 3.71 0.46 -12.13
C LYS A 125 4.18 -1.00 -12.08
N ARG A 126 5.45 -1.23 -11.75
CA ARG A 126 5.98 -2.58 -11.57
C ARG A 126 5.29 -3.31 -10.42
N PHE A 127 5.16 -2.68 -9.25
CA PHE A 127 4.44 -3.27 -8.12
C PHE A 127 2.97 -3.54 -8.44
N LEU A 128 2.31 -2.67 -9.22
CA LEU A 128 0.95 -2.91 -9.68
C LEU A 128 0.83 -4.20 -10.52
N LEU A 129 1.74 -4.37 -11.48
CA LEU A 129 1.71 -5.48 -12.43
C LEU A 129 2.18 -6.80 -11.82
N ASP A 130 3.29 -6.75 -11.09
CA ASP A 130 3.98 -7.94 -10.58
C ASP A 130 3.38 -8.45 -9.27
N GLU A 131 2.83 -7.53 -8.45
CA GLU A 131 2.39 -7.86 -7.09
C GLU A 131 0.88 -7.68 -6.88
N LEU A 132 0.36 -6.47 -7.11
CA LEU A 132 -1.02 -6.14 -6.75
C LEU A 132 -2.05 -6.91 -7.60
N ILE A 133 -1.97 -6.79 -8.93
CA ILE A 133 -2.95 -7.41 -9.84
C ILE A 133 -2.99 -8.94 -9.65
N PRO A 134 -1.85 -9.64 -9.57
CA PRO A 134 -1.83 -11.07 -9.25
C PRO A 134 -2.45 -11.40 -7.88
N ALA A 135 -2.19 -10.59 -6.86
CA ALA A 135 -2.77 -10.79 -5.54
C ALA A 135 -4.29 -10.59 -5.52
N ILE A 136 -4.80 -9.57 -6.23
CA ILE A 136 -6.24 -9.37 -6.46
C ILE A 136 -6.80 -10.63 -7.11
N LYS A 137 -6.29 -11.06 -8.26
CA LYS A 137 -6.79 -12.25 -8.98
C LYS A 137 -6.84 -13.51 -8.12
N ARG A 138 -5.84 -13.72 -7.25
CA ARG A 138 -5.77 -14.86 -6.34
C ARG A 138 -6.81 -14.80 -5.22
N LYS A 139 -6.96 -13.63 -4.59
CA LYS A 139 -7.78 -13.46 -3.38
C LYS A 139 -9.25 -13.15 -3.68
N TRP A 140 -9.53 -12.48 -4.79
CA TRP A 140 -10.86 -11.94 -5.10
C TRP A 140 -11.96 -13.02 -5.11
N PRO A 141 -13.11 -12.77 -4.46
CA PRO A 141 -14.26 -13.66 -4.46
C PRO A 141 -14.73 -14.04 -5.87
N VAL A 142 -15.06 -15.31 -6.07
CA VAL A 142 -15.35 -15.89 -7.40
C VAL A 142 -16.58 -15.23 -8.04
N ARG A 143 -17.61 -14.96 -7.23
CA ARG A 143 -18.88 -14.38 -7.68
C ARG A 143 -18.68 -13.06 -8.40
N ASP A 144 -17.72 -12.25 -7.96
CA ASP A 144 -17.54 -10.87 -8.39
C ASP A 144 -16.43 -10.70 -9.44
N ARG A 145 -15.83 -11.80 -9.92
CA ARG A 145 -14.74 -11.76 -10.92
C ARG A 145 -15.13 -11.23 -12.30
N HIS A 146 -16.43 -11.25 -12.60
CA HIS A 146 -16.96 -10.76 -13.87
C HIS A 146 -17.15 -9.24 -13.88
N LEU A 147 -17.06 -8.59 -12.71
CA LEU A 147 -17.19 -7.15 -12.58
C LEU A 147 -15.82 -6.47 -12.75
N PRO A 148 -15.78 -5.24 -13.31
CA PRO A 148 -14.56 -4.45 -13.34
C PRO A 148 -14.12 -4.11 -11.92
N ILE A 149 -12.84 -4.34 -11.62
CA ILE A 149 -12.23 -3.97 -10.34
C ILE A 149 -11.58 -2.60 -10.51
N LEU A 150 -11.96 -1.64 -9.65
CA LEU A 150 -11.45 -0.27 -9.67
C LEU A 150 -10.34 -0.14 -8.63
N ILE A 151 -9.14 0.25 -9.05
CA ILE A 151 -8.03 0.53 -8.14
C ILE A 151 -8.00 2.04 -7.87
N GLN A 152 -8.26 2.44 -6.64
CA GLN A 152 -8.13 3.81 -6.18
C GLN A 152 -6.73 4.06 -5.63
N GLN A 153 -6.12 5.15 -6.06
CA GLN A 153 -4.87 5.70 -5.55
C GLN A 153 -5.05 7.19 -5.25
N ASP A 154 -4.10 7.78 -4.53
CA ASP A 154 -4.07 9.24 -4.40
C ASP A 154 -3.52 9.90 -5.68
N ASN A 155 -3.40 11.22 -5.69
CA ASN A 155 -2.88 11.99 -6.83
C ASN A 155 -1.41 12.43 -6.60
N ALA A 156 -0.61 11.65 -5.89
CA ALA A 156 0.82 11.88 -5.76
C ALA A 156 1.51 11.80 -7.12
N ARG A 157 2.54 12.62 -7.31
CA ARG A 157 3.27 12.75 -8.59
C ARG A 157 3.76 11.43 -9.20
N PRO A 158 4.15 10.41 -8.40
CA PRO A 158 4.56 9.13 -8.94
C PRO A 158 3.45 8.27 -9.56
N HIS A 159 2.16 8.57 -9.34
CA HIS A 159 1.05 7.76 -9.89
C HIS A 159 0.79 8.03 -11.38
#